data_AF-X1K221-F1
#
_entry.id   AF-X1K221-F1
#
_cell.length_a   1.000
_cell.length_b   1.000
_cell.length_c   1.000
_cell.angle_alpha   90.00
_cell.angle_beta   90.00
_cell.angle_gamma   90.00
#
_symmetry.space_group_name_H-M   'P 1'
#
loop_
_entity.id
_entity.type
_entity.pdbx_description
1 polymer ?
#
loop_
_entity_poly.entity_id
_entity_poly.type
_entity_poly.pdbx_seq_one_letter_code
_entity_poly.pdbx_strand_id
1 'polypeptide(L)' 'MLAFIIKAKLEAVELGVRDFEEEFLGNIMLPDSRTVADYLKPELEEAYLKGKMPKMLPWSEE' A
#
# COMPACT_ATOMS: atom_id res chain seq x y z
N MET A 1 -5.56 -21.82 7.89
CA MET A 1 -5.88 -21.30 6.54
C MET A 1 -5.35 -19.88 6.33
N LEU A 2 -5.58 -18.93 7.24
CA LEU A 2 -5.08 -17.55 7.14
C LEU A 2 -3.54 -17.44 6.98
N ALA A 3 -2.77 -18.21 7.75
CA ALA A 3 -1.31 -18.16 7.71
C ALA A 3 -0.72 -18.52 6.33
N PHE A 4 -1.34 -19.46 5.60
CA PHE A 4 -0.87 -19.85 4.27
C PHE A 4 -1.07 -18.73 3.24
N ILE A 5 -2.17 -17.99 3.34
CA ILE A 5 -2.47 -16.87 2.44
C ILE A 5 -1.47 -15.73 2.65
N ILE A 6 -1.21 -15.38 3.92
CA ILE A 6 -0.23 -14.33 4.23
C ILE A 6 1.18 -14.73 3.79
N LYS A 7 1.59 -15.99 4.00
CA LYS A 7 2.90 -16.48 3.54
C LYS A 7 3.01 -16.41 2.02
N ALA A 8 1.97 -16.80 1.28
CA ALA A 8 1.98 -16.74 -0.18
C ALA A 8 2.14 -15.30 -0.70
N LYS A 9 1.45 -14.32 -0.09
CA LYS A 9 1.62 -12.90 -0.44
C LYS A 9 3.03 -12.40 -0.16
N LEU A 10 3.60 -12.77 0.98
CA LEU A 10 4.97 -12.39 1.33
C LEU A 10 6.02 -13.03 0.41
N GLU A 11 5.86 -14.30 0.03
CA GLU A 11 6.77 -14.92 -0.93
C GLU A 11 6.64 -14.32 -2.33
N ALA A 12 5.44 -13.91 -2.75
CA ALA A 12 5.27 -13.19 -4.01
C ALA A 12 6.05 -11.86 -4.01
N VAL A 13 6.12 -11.17 -2.87
CA VAL A 13 6.93 -9.95 -2.71
C VAL A 13 8.43 -10.28 -2.66
N GLU A 14 8.84 -11.27 -1.87
CA GLU A 14 10.25 -11.67 -1.72
C GLU A 14 10.87 -12.13 -3.05
N LEU A 15 10.08 -12.82 -3.88
CA LEU A 15 10.48 -13.26 -5.23
C LEU A 15 10.41 -12.15 -6.28
N GLY A 16 9.95 -10.94 -5.93
CA GLY A 16 9.80 -9.81 -6.85
C GLY A 16 8.72 -10.00 -7.91
N VAL A 17 7.76 -10.89 -7.67
CA VAL A 17 6.61 -11.11 -8.58
C VAL A 17 5.59 -9.97 -8.44
N ARG A 18 5.52 -9.38 -7.24
CA ARG A 18 4.58 -8.30 -6.88
C ARG A 18 5.29 -7.27 -6.01
N ASP A 19 4.96 -6.00 -6.19
CA ASP A 19 5.37 -4.95 -5.25
C ASP A 19 4.55 -5.05 -3.95
N PHE A 20 5.16 -4.67 -2.82
CA PHE A 20 4.52 -4.79 -1.50
C PHE A 20 3.24 -3.95 -1.43
N GLU A 21 3.30 -2.72 -1.92
CA GLU A 21 2.17 -1.78 -1.93
C GLU A 21 1.02 -2.31 -2.78
N GLU A 22 1.28 -2.86 -3.97
CA GLU A 22 0.22 -3.43 -4.82
C GLU A 22 -0.40 -4.68 -4.19
N GLU A 23 0.41 -5.54 -3.58
CA GLU A 23 -0.05 -6.82 -3.04
C GLU A 23 -0.94 -6.67 -1.79
N PHE A 24 -0.70 -5.62 -1.00
CA PHE A 24 -1.41 -5.35 0.25
C PHE A 24 -2.44 -4.21 0.15
N LEU A 25 -2.25 -3.24 -0.75
CA LEU A 25 -3.12 -2.05 -0.84
C LEU A 25 -3.94 -1.98 -2.14
N GLY A 26 -3.58 -2.75 -3.18
CA GLY A 26 -4.22 -2.68 -4.50
C GLY A 26 -5.67 -3.16 -4.56
N ASN A 27 -6.17 -3.82 -3.51
CA ASN A 27 -7.55 -4.33 -3.45
C ASN A 27 -8.54 -3.36 -2.78
N ILE A 28 -8.07 -2.21 -2.28
CA ILE A 28 -8.92 -1.23 -1.59
C ILE A 28 -9.19 -0.07 -2.55
N MET A 29 -10.46 0.13 -2.91
CA MET A 29 -10.88 1.22 -3.80
C MET A 29 -11.28 2.45 -2.99
N LEU A 30 -10.81 3.62 -3.42
CA LEU A 30 -11.19 4.92 -2.89
C LEU A 30 -12.42 5.47 -3.66
N PRO A 31 -13.16 6.45 -3.09
CA PRO A 31 -14.33 7.05 -3.75
C PRO A 31 -14.04 7.72 -5.10
N ASP A 32 -12.78 8.08 -5.35
CA ASP A 32 -12.29 8.66 -6.60
C ASP A 32 -11.95 7.60 -7.67
N SER A 33 -12.34 6.33 -7.45
CA SER A 33 -12.09 5.19 -8.33
C SER A 33 -10.62 4.77 -8.48
N ARG A 34 -9.71 5.30 -7.65
CA ARG A 34 -8.32 4.82 -7.58
C ARG A 34 -8.17 3.77 -6.49
N THR A 35 -7.15 2.93 -6.58
CA THR A 35 -6.81 2.04 -5.46
C THR A 35 -6.03 2.82 -4.39
N VAL A 36 -6.04 2.33 -3.15
CA VAL A 36 -5.19 2.88 -2.08
C VAL A 36 -3.71 2.77 -2.44
N ALA A 37 -3.31 1.71 -3.15
CA ALA A 37 -1.96 1.59 -3.69
C ALA A 37 -1.63 2.77 -4.62
N ASP A 38 -2.50 3.08 -5.59
CA ASP A 38 -2.29 4.19 -6.54
C ASP A 38 -2.21 5.55 -5.84
N TYR A 39 -3.03 5.74 -4.81
CA TYR A 39 -3.06 6.99 -4.06
C TYR A 39 -1.80 7.18 -3.21
N LEU A 40 -1.34 6.13 -2.51
CA LEU A 40 -0.22 6.23 -1.56
C LEU A 40 1.16 6.09 -2.21
N LYS A 41 1.27 5.49 -3.40
CA LYS A 41 2.54 5.26 -4.10
C LYS A 41 3.47 6.50 -4.10
N PRO A 42 3.04 7.70 -4.54
CA PRO A 42 3.92 8.88 -4.53
C PRO A 42 4.31 9.33 -3.12
N GLU A 43 3.41 9.23 -2.14
CA GLU A 43 3.72 9.64 -0.75
C GLU A 43 4.69 8.67 -0.08
N LEU A 44 4.58 7.37 -0.37
CA LEU A 44 5.49 6.33 0.12
C LEU A 44 6.89 6.46 -0.50
N GLU A 45 6.99 6.75 -1.80
CA GLU A 45 8.27 7.04 -2.46
C GLU A 45 8.99 8.21 -1.78
N GLU A 46 8.27 9.31 -1.51
CA GLU A 46 8.85 10.43 -0.78
C GLU A 46 9.23 10.07 0.66
N ALA A 47 8.43 9.23 1.33
CA ALA A 47 8.70 8.80 2.70
C ALA A 47 9.95 7.91 2.78
N TYR A 48 10.12 6.99 1.83
CA TYR A 48 11.31 6.15 1.72
C TYR A 48 12.56 6.98 1.41
N LEU A 49 12.45 8.00 0.55
CA LEU A 49 13.56 8.91 0.24
C LEU A 49 13.95 9.82 1.41
N LYS A 50 12.96 10.37 2.12
CA LYS A 50 13.16 11.36 3.19
C LYS A 50 13.32 10.72 4.58
N GLY A 51 13.02 9.43 4.72
CA GLY A 51 12.96 8.72 6.00
C GLY A 51 11.91 9.29 6.96
N LYS A 52 10.88 9.95 6.44
CA LYS A 52 9.84 10.63 7.23
C LYS A 52 8.47 10.24 6.68
N MET A 53 7.60 9.78 7.57
CA MET A 53 6.21 9.50 7.22
C MET A 53 5.49 10.78 6.76
N PRO A 54 4.58 10.69 5.77
CA PRO A 54 3.77 11.81 5.35
C PRO A 54 2.93 12.32 6.53
N LYS A 55 2.53 13.60 6.48
CA LYS A 55 1.63 14.17 7.49
C LYS A 55 0.34 13.35 7.52
N MET A 56 -0.24 13.17 8.71
CA MET A 56 -1.52 12.46 8.84
C MET A 56 -2.54 13.02 7.85
N LEU A 57 -3.33 12.13 7.25
CA LEU A 57 -4.43 12.52 6.37
C LEU A 57 -5.29 13.58 7.06
N PRO A 58 -5.65 14.68 6.39
CA PRO A 58 -6.62 15.61 6.93
C PRO A 58 -7.93 14.84 7.13
N TRP A 59 -8.33 14.65 8.37
CA TRP A 59 -9.65 14.14 8.70
C TRP A 59 -10.63 15.31 8.52
N SER A 60 -11.36 15.37 7.41
CA SER A 60 -12.55 16.23 7.34
C SER A 60 -13.72 15.46 7.92
N GLU A 61 -14.17 15.85 9.11
CA GLU A 61 -15.53 15.55 9.54
C GLU A 61 -16.47 16.40 8.67
N GLU A 62 -17.02 15.81 7.60
CA GLU A 62 -18.28 16.26 7.00
C GLU A 62 -19.40 15.29 7.39
#